data_AF-A0A382ZLP5-F1
#
_entry.id   AF-A0A382ZLP5-F1
#
_cell.length_a   1.000
_cell.length_b   1.000
_cell.length_c   1.000
_cell.angle_alpha   90.00
_cell.angle_beta   90.00
_cell.angle_gamma   90.00
#
_symmetry.space_group_name_H-M   'P 1'
#
loop_
_entity.id
_entity.type
_entity.pdbx_description
1 polymer ?
#
loop_
_entity_poly.entity_id
_entity_poly.type
_entity_poly.pdbx_seq_one_letter_code
_entity_poly.pdbx_strand_id
1 'polypeptide(L)' 'MNTHSSLTKKQIKETLGCPGYIIDYLYDCGRLPVVRSSKGRGYPRLYDTKAIEIVKEHLNKSSYS' A
#
# COMPACT_ATOMS: atom_id res chain seq x y z
N MET A 1 -19.07 -13.32 -6.46
CA MET A 1 -17.89 -13.73 -5.67
C MET A 1 -17.21 -12.47 -5.18
N ASN A 2 -17.34 -12.11 -3.91
CA ASN A 2 -16.65 -10.94 -3.36
C ASN A 2 -15.21 -11.34 -3.01
N THR A 3 -14.35 -11.35 -4.02
CA THR A 3 -12.91 -11.52 -3.86
C THR A 3 -12.36 -10.26 -3.20
N HIS A 4 -12.26 -10.27 -1.87
CA HIS A 4 -11.44 -9.29 -1.14
C HIS A 4 -9.97 -9.56 -1.46
N SER A 5 -9.54 -9.13 -2.66
CA SER A 5 -8.19 -9.32 -3.17
C SER A 5 -7.23 -8.43 -2.41
N SER A 6 -6.64 -8.94 -1.35
CA SER A 6 -5.60 -8.23 -0.60
C SER A 6 -4.34 -8.04 -1.46
N LEU A 7 -3.67 -6.91 -1.30
CA LEU A 7 -2.51 -6.52 -2.10
C LEU A 7 -1.21 -6.60 -1.30
N THR A 8 -0.13 -6.98 -1.95
CA THR A 8 1.22 -6.84 -1.42
C THR A 8 1.79 -5.46 -1.73
N LYS A 9 2.85 -5.06 -1.02
CA LYS A 9 3.63 -3.85 -1.35
C LYS A 9 4.10 -3.84 -2.81
N LYS A 10 4.52 -4.99 -3.34
CA LYS A 10 4.97 -5.15 -4.73
C LYS A 10 3.85 -4.80 -5.70
N GLN A 11 2.64 -5.33 -5.48
CA GLN A 11 1.49 -5.05 -6.33
C GLN A 11 1.11 -3.57 -6.29
N ILE A 12 1.05 -2.94 -5.12
CA ILE A 12 0.76 -1.49 -5.02
C ILE A 12 1.80 -0.67 -5.80
N LYS A 13 3.09 -1.02 -5.66
CA LYS A 13 4.18 -0.37 -6.40
C LYS A 13 4.01 -0.54 -7.92
N GLU A 14 3.70 -1.74 -8.39
CA GLU A 14 3.51 -2.04 -9.82
C GLU A 14 2.26 -1.35 -10.38
N THR A 15 1.17 -1.29 -9.60
CA THR A 15 -0.08 -0.64 -10.01
C THR A 15 0.04 0.88 -10.11
N LEU A 16 0.77 1.52 -9.20
CA LEU A 16 0.84 2.98 -9.11
C LEU A 16 2.16 3.57 -9.64
N GLY A 17 3.14 2.75 -10.00
CA GLY A 17 4.47 3.21 -10.41
C GLY A 17 5.23 3.96 -9.30
N CYS A 18 4.87 3.76 -8.03
CA CYS A 18 5.38 4.58 -6.94
C CYS A 18 6.63 3.97 -6.25
N PRO A 19 7.53 4.79 -5.71
CA PRO A 19 8.62 4.29 -4.88
C PRO A 19 8.12 3.53 -3.65
N GLY A 20 8.77 2.40 -3.34
CA GLY A 20 8.35 1.54 -2.23
C GLY A 20 8.41 2.22 -0.86
N TYR A 21 9.27 3.22 -0.68
CA TYR A 21 9.39 3.98 0.58
C TYR A 21 8.13 4.78 0.90
N ILE A 22 7.34 5.19 -0.10
CA ILE A 22 6.08 5.93 0.12
C ILE A 22 5.06 5.01 0.79
N ILE A 23 5.01 3.75 0.35
CA ILE A 23 4.14 2.73 0.94
C ILE A 23 4.57 2.45 2.38
N ASP A 24 5.87 2.35 2.64
CA ASP A 24 6.40 2.14 3.99
C ASP A 24 6.05 3.33 4.90
N TYR A 25 6.31 4.57 4.44
CA TYR A 25 5.98 5.79 5.16
C TYR A 25 4.48 5.86 5.52
N LEU A 26 3.59 5.64 4.54
CA LEU A 26 2.14 5.68 4.80
C LEU A 26 1.70 4.56 5.74
N TYR A 27 2.34 3.39 5.69
CA TYR A 27 2.10 2.33 6.65
C TYR A 27 2.57 2.72 8.05
N ASP A 28 3.78 3.25 8.19
CA ASP A 28 4.36 3.65 9.48
C ASP A 28 3.56 4.78 10.13
N CYS A 29 2.97 5.67 9.31
CA CYS A 29 2.00 6.68 9.75
C CYS A 29 0.62 6.10 10.11
N GLY A 30 0.39 4.79 9.99
CA GLY A 30 -0.91 4.15 10.25
C GLY A 30 -2.00 4.48 9.22
N ARG A 31 -1.63 4.98 8.03
CA ARG A 31 -2.57 5.44 7.00
C ARG A 31 -2.99 4.35 6.03
N LEU A 32 -2.26 3.24 5.94
CA LEU A 32 -2.62 2.14 5.05
C LEU A 32 -3.45 1.06 5.77
N PRO A 33 -4.61 0.68 5.23
CA PRO A 33 -5.41 -0.42 5.77
C PRO A 33 -4.69 -1.75 5.57
N VAL A 34 -4.36 -2.41 6.68
CA VAL A 34 -3.65 -3.70 6.70
C VAL A 34 -4.64 -4.82 6.98
N VAL A 35 -4.75 -5.76 6.04
CA VAL A 35 -5.53 -6.99 6.19
C VAL A 35 -4.73 -8.03 6.99
N ARG A 36 -3.41 -8.07 6.78
CA ARG A 36 -2.52 -8.99 7.48
C ARG A 36 -1.14 -8.38 7.69
N SER A 37 -0.70 -8.34 8.94
CA SER A 37 0.68 -8.01 9.30
C SER A 37 1.68 -9.08 8.83
N SER A 38 2.90 -8.65 8.51
CA SER A 38 3.99 -9.57 8.17
C SER A 38 4.37 -10.42 9.39
N LYS A 39 4.69 -11.70 9.16
CA LYS A 39 5.23 -12.63 10.18
C LYS A 39 6.76 -12.76 10.10
N GLY A 40 7.42 -11.87 9.36
CA GLY A 40 8.87 -11.92 9.11
C GLY A 40 9.22 -12.35 7.69
N ARG A 41 10.47 -12.79 7.51
CA ARG A 41 11.06 -13.10 6.19
C ARG A 41 10.18 -14.10 5.43
N GLY A 42 9.86 -13.79 4.17
CA GLY A 42 9.04 -14.64 3.30
C GLY A 42 7.52 -14.45 3.45
N TYR A 43 7.06 -13.71 4.47
CA TYR A 43 5.64 -13.45 4.71
C TYR A 43 5.32 -11.98 4.47
N PRO A 44 4.89 -11.57 3.26
CA PRO A 44 4.60 -10.18 2.97
C PRO A 44 3.42 -9.69 3.80
N ARG A 45 3.42 -8.38 4.09
CA ARG A 45 2.24 -7.68 4.58
C ARG A 45 1.20 -7.62 3.47
N LEU A 46 -0.06 -7.81 3.84
CA LEU A 46 -1.19 -7.69 2.94
C LEU A 46 -2.02 -6.46 3.31
N TYR A 47 -2.32 -5.66 2.31
CA TYR A 47 -3.09 -4.44 2.39
C TYR A 47 -4.47 -4.65 1.77
N ASP A 48 -5.44 -3.85 2.21
CA ASP A 48 -6.74 -3.78 1.55
C ASP A 48 -6.59 -3.05 0.19
N THR A 49 -7.49 -3.31 -0.76
CA THR A 49 -7.47 -2.64 -2.07
C THR A 49 -7.60 -1.13 -1.95
N LYS A 50 -8.25 -0.63 -0.89
CA LYS A 50 -8.32 0.80 -0.55
C LYS A 50 -6.95 1.46 -0.37
N ALA A 51 -5.90 0.70 -0.08
CA ALA A 51 -4.54 1.23 -0.01
C ALA A 51 -4.09 1.88 -1.33
N ILE A 52 -4.59 1.42 -2.48
CA ILE A 52 -4.30 2.04 -3.79
C ILE A 52 -4.77 3.49 -3.80
N GLU A 53 -6.02 3.75 -3.42
CA GLU A 53 -6.59 5.10 -3.46
C GLU A 53 -5.87 6.04 -2.49
N ILE A 54 -5.50 5.56 -1.31
CA ILE A 54 -4.77 6.35 -0.31
C ILE A 54 -3.38 6.74 -0.82
N VAL A 55 -2.65 5.79 -1.43
CA VAL A 55 -1.32 6.07 -2.01
C VAL A 55 -1.46 7.03 -3.20
N LYS A 56 -2.46 6.82 -4.07
CA LYS A 56 -2.73 7.70 -5.22
C LYS A 56 -3.05 9.12 -4.78
N GLU A 57 -3.89 9.29 -3.76
CA GLU A 57 -4.21 10.60 -3.18
C GLU A 57 -2.96 11.28 -2.60
N HIS A 58 -2.11 10.53 -1.89
CA HIS A 58 -0.86 11.06 -1.36
C HIS A 58 0.09 11.54 -2.47
N LEU A 59 0.24 10.77 -3.55
CA LEU A 59 1.07 11.14 -4.71
C LEU A 59 0.56 12.43 -5.37
N ASN A 60 -0.75 12.56 -5.55
CA ASN A 60 -1.36 13.76 -6.13
C ASN A 60 -1.17 15.00 -5.24
N LYS A 61 -1.22 14.84 -3.91
CA LYS A 61 -0.99 15.92 -2.95
C LYS A 61 0.47 16.36 -2.87
N SER A 62 1.40 15.43 -2.99
CA SER A 62 2.84 15.72 -2.99
C SER A 62 3.34 16.39 -4.30
N SER A 63 2.49 16.49 -5.32
CA SER A 63 2.79 17.21 -6.57
C SER A 63 2.74 18.74 -6.45
N TYR A 64 2.62 19.29 -5.23
CA TYR A 64 2.86 20.71 -4.99
C TYR A 64 4.37 20.99 -5.02
N SER A 65 4.88 21.27 -6.22
CA SER A 65 6.03 22.15 -6.48
C SER A 65 5.54 23.34 -7.27
#